data_AF-A0A4Y1ZSC3-F1
#
_entry.id   AF-A0A4Y1ZSC3-F1
#
_cell.length_a   1.000
_cell.length_b   1.000
_cell.length_c   1.000
_cell.angle_alpha   90.00
_cell.angle_beta   90.00
_cell.angle_gamma   90.00
#
_symmetry.space_group_name_H-M   'P 1'
#
loop_
_entity.id
_entity.type
_entity.pdbx_description
1 polymer ?
#
loop_
_entity_poly.entity_id
_entity_poly.type
_entity_poly.pdbx_seq_one_letter_code
_entity_poly.pdbx_strand_id
1 'polypeptide(L)'
;MSKEKSITLHWIPAHTGIQGNETADSYAKKATTRPNIEKIPKKSFKQLKNAISNVQIQIWQERWASSTTKNGRHTEKLIPAVSIHTKKFSHFIVQFLSGHGRFPAYFVRFGRSLNIKCPCGAVGDTLHYVVNCPFKEKYAKKLIYDKDNLSTILNREENLVLLHSIYQEHYPDNGLVSGTRDEVSRNQEEEAPPELPNRTGASSGILPLPHYWQWVVHNASDYIEEL
;
A
#
# COMPACT_ATOMS: atom_id res chain seq x y z
N MET A 1 16.39 -8.69 31.40
CA MET A 1 16.31 -7.25 31.71
C MET A 1 17.63 -6.59 31.35
N SER A 2 17.65 -5.67 30.39
CA SER A 2 18.84 -4.88 30.08
C SER A 2 19.02 -3.85 31.19
N LYS A 3 20.15 -3.86 31.91
CA LYS A 3 20.50 -2.75 32.83
C LYS A 3 20.64 -1.48 32.00
N GLU A 4 19.82 -0.47 32.26
CA GLU A 4 20.04 0.87 31.72
C GLU A 4 21.39 1.36 32.26
N LYS A 5 22.36 1.51 31.36
CA LYS A 5 23.65 2.10 31.68
C LYS A 5 23.54 3.59 31.39
N SER A 6 23.61 4.42 32.42
CA SER A 6 23.79 5.86 32.26
C SER A 6 25.19 6.10 31.69
N ILE A 7 25.26 6.73 30.52
CA ILE A 7 26.53 7.10 29.85
C ILE A 7 26.52 8.61 29.70
N THR A 8 27.56 9.27 30.21
CA THR A 8 27.80 10.70 30.01
C THR A 8 28.97 10.88 29.05
N LEU A 9 28.80 11.75 28.06
CA LEU A 9 29.81 12.06 27.07
C LEU A 9 30.43 13.42 27.40
N HIS A 10 31.76 13.48 27.43
CA HIS A 10 32.52 14.70 27.66
C HIS A 10 33.48 14.91 26.50
N TRP A 11 33.57 16.13 26.00
CA TRP A 11 34.57 16.50 25.00
C TRP A 11 35.86 16.92 25.70
N ILE A 12 36.99 16.41 25.21
CA ILE A 12 38.31 16.72 25.72
C ILE A 12 39.19 17.13 24.53
N PRO A 13 39.90 18.27 24.60
CA PRO A 13 40.84 18.68 23.57
C PRO A 13 42.01 17.69 23.44
N ALA A 14 42.53 17.56 22.22
CA ALA A 14 43.69 16.71 21.95
C ALA A 14 44.99 17.34 22.50
N HIS A 15 46.00 16.50 22.78
CA HIS A 15 47.37 16.91 23.12
C HIS A 15 47.51 17.80 24.37
N THR A 16 46.64 17.62 25.36
CA THR A 16 46.67 18.40 26.60
C THR A 16 47.36 17.70 27.79
N GLY A 17 48.16 16.66 27.55
CA GLY A 17 48.86 15.95 28.64
C GLY A 17 47.97 14.96 29.42
N ILE A 18 46.71 14.77 29.03
CA ILE A 18 45.80 13.85 29.74
C ILE A 18 46.18 12.42 29.35
N GLN A 19 46.88 11.74 30.26
CA GLN A 19 47.46 10.42 30.04
C GLN A 19 46.47 9.41 29.41
N GLY A 20 45.21 9.37 29.86
CA GLY A 20 44.20 8.46 29.32
C GLY A 20 43.84 8.75 27.86
N ASN A 21 43.73 10.03 27.48
CA ASN A 21 43.46 10.46 26.11
C ASN A 21 44.66 10.19 25.19
N GLU A 22 45.87 10.50 25.66
CA GLU A 22 47.11 10.25 24.92
C GLU A 22 47.38 8.76 24.70
N THR A 23 47.09 7.95 25.72
CA THR A 23 47.18 6.49 25.62
C THR A 23 46.18 5.95 24.59
N ALA A 24 44.93 6.42 24.61
CA ALA A 24 43.93 6.05 23.61
C ALA A 24 44.34 6.45 22.19
N ASP A 25 44.87 7.66 22.00
CA ASP A 25 45.38 8.16 20.71
C ASP A 25 46.59 7.34 20.21
N SER A 26 47.53 6.99 21.10
CA SER A 26 48.66 6.11 20.77
C SER A 26 48.20 4.72 20.30
N TYR A 27 47.21 4.13 20.97
CA TYR A 27 46.62 2.87 20.53
C TYR A 27 45.88 3.00 19.20
N ALA A 28 45.11 4.07 19.00
CA ALA A 28 44.42 4.33 17.73
C ALA A 28 45.42 4.45 16.57
N LYS A 29 46.51 5.22 16.74
CA LYS A 29 47.60 5.34 15.76
C LYS A 29 48.24 3.99 15.44
N LYS A 30 48.62 3.22 16.47
CA LYS A 30 49.19 1.88 16.29
C LYS A 30 48.24 0.93 15.58
N ALA A 31 46.93 1.07 15.79
CA ALA A 31 45.93 0.25 15.11
C ALA A 31 45.88 0.52 13.59
N THR A 32 46.10 1.76 13.15
CA THR A 32 46.05 2.12 11.71
C THR A 32 47.12 1.43 10.86
N THR A 33 48.26 1.08 11.44
CA THR A 33 49.38 0.44 10.72
C THR A 33 49.32 -1.09 10.76
N ARG A 34 48.31 -1.68 11.41
CA ARG A 34 48.21 -3.14 11.51
C ARG A 34 47.58 -3.69 10.22
N PRO A 35 48.18 -4.72 9.61
CA PRO A 35 47.66 -5.28 8.36
C PRO A 35 46.35 -6.06 8.54
N ASN A 36 46.04 -6.50 9.78
CA ASN A 36 44.89 -7.35 10.07
C ASN A 36 44.05 -6.78 11.22
N ILE A 37 42.72 -6.88 11.06
CA ILE A 37 41.74 -6.56 12.11
C ILE A 37 41.63 -7.75 13.06
N GLU A 38 42.06 -7.59 14.31
CA GLU A 38 42.09 -8.70 15.28
C GLU A 38 40.70 -9.13 15.77
N LYS A 39 39.76 -8.18 15.87
CA LYS A 39 38.40 -8.44 16.38
C LYS A 39 37.40 -7.60 15.63
N ILE A 40 36.44 -8.26 14.98
CA ILE A 40 35.28 -7.62 14.38
C ILE A 40 34.18 -7.58 15.45
N PRO A 41 33.67 -6.40 15.86
CA PRO A 41 32.56 -6.31 16.78
C PRO A 41 31.35 -7.08 16.23
N LYS A 42 30.70 -7.88 17.07
CA LYS A 42 29.44 -8.53 16.69
C LYS A 42 28.42 -7.46 16.35
N LYS A 43 27.67 -7.65 15.26
CA LYS A 43 26.54 -6.78 14.94
C LYS A 43 25.53 -6.84 16.09
N SER A 44 25.08 -5.66 16.51
CA SER A 44 23.94 -5.55 17.42
C SER A 44 22.70 -6.19 16.81
N PHE A 45 21.77 -6.62 17.66
CA PHE A 45 20.49 -7.15 17.21
C PHE A 45 19.70 -6.15 16.34
N LYS A 46 19.81 -4.85 16.63
CA LYS A 46 19.22 -3.78 15.81
C LYS A 46 19.83 -3.73 14.41
N GLN A 47 21.16 -3.81 14.29
CA GLN A 47 21.83 -3.85 12.98
C GLN A 47 21.45 -5.09 12.18
N LEU A 48 21.31 -6.24 12.84
CA LEU A 48 20.85 -7.47 12.18
C LEU A 48 19.40 -7.32 11.68
N LYS A 49 18.50 -6.82 12.52
CA LYS A 49 17.10 -6.55 12.13
C LYS A 49 17.01 -5.60 10.94
N ASN A 50 17.77 -4.51 10.95
CA ASN A 50 17.79 -3.55 9.86
C ASN A 50 18.33 -4.20 8.56
N ALA A 51 19.37 -5.02 8.65
CA ALA A 51 19.91 -5.73 7.49
C ALA A 51 18.87 -6.67 6.87
N ILE A 52 18.15 -7.44 7.69
CA ILE A 52 17.07 -8.33 7.24
C ILE A 52 15.95 -7.51 6.60
N SER A 53 15.50 -6.43 7.25
CA SER A 53 14.44 -5.57 6.74
C SER A 53 14.81 -4.92 5.40
N ASN A 54 16.06 -4.52 5.21
CA ASN A 54 16.53 -3.95 3.95
C ASN A 54 16.47 -4.99 2.81
N VAL A 55 16.92 -6.23 3.06
CA VAL A 55 16.84 -7.32 2.08
C VAL A 55 15.39 -7.63 1.74
N GLN A 56 14.50 -7.66 2.73
CA GLN A 56 13.06 -7.87 2.51
C GLN A 56 12.45 -6.79 1.62
N ILE A 57 12.73 -5.51 1.90
CA ILE A 57 12.26 -4.38 1.08
C ILE A 57 12.77 -4.51 -0.36
N GLN A 58 14.03 -4.89 -0.57
CA GLN A 58 14.60 -5.07 -1.90
C GLN A 58 13.88 -6.16 -2.69
N ILE A 59 13.72 -7.35 -2.09
CA ILE A 59 12.99 -8.47 -2.72
C ILE A 59 11.55 -8.06 -3.06
N TRP A 60 10.90 -7.33 -2.15
CA TRP A 60 9.53 -6.86 -2.38
C TRP A 60 9.45 -5.81 -3.47
N GLN A 61 10.40 -4.87 -3.51
CA GLN A 61 10.46 -3.86 -4.56
C GLN A 61 10.69 -4.49 -5.94
N GLU A 62 11.58 -5.49 -6.02
CA GLU A 62 11.83 -6.25 -7.25
C GLU A 62 10.55 -6.94 -7.73
N ARG A 63 9.84 -7.64 -6.85
CA ARG A 63 8.54 -8.27 -7.19
C ARG A 63 7.49 -7.24 -7.60
N TRP A 64 7.44 -6.12 -6.88
CA TRP A 64 6.49 -5.04 -7.15
C TRP A 64 6.65 -4.46 -8.55
N ALA A 65 7.91 -4.15 -8.92
CA ALA A 65 8.26 -3.56 -10.21
C ALA A 65 8.28 -4.57 -11.38
N SER A 66 8.57 -5.84 -11.13
CA SER A 66 8.69 -6.87 -12.18
C SER A 66 7.40 -7.65 -12.47
N SER A 67 6.35 -7.47 -11.67
CA SER A 67 5.12 -8.24 -11.82
C SER A 67 4.40 -7.89 -13.14
N THR A 68 4.21 -8.92 -13.96
CA THR A 68 3.55 -8.86 -15.28
C THR A 68 2.03 -8.99 -15.19
N THR A 69 1.50 -9.29 -14.01
CA THR A 69 0.06 -9.38 -13.75
C THR A 69 -0.57 -8.00 -13.91
N LYS A 70 -1.72 -7.93 -14.59
CA LYS A 70 -2.50 -6.68 -14.73
C LYS A 70 -2.99 -6.13 -13.38
N ASN A 71 -3.09 -7.00 -12.37
CA ASN A 71 -3.51 -6.65 -11.02
C ASN A 71 -2.40 -5.81 -10.34
N GLY A 72 -2.79 -4.77 -9.61
CA GLY A 72 -1.86 -3.91 -8.86
C GLY A 72 -1.11 -2.84 -9.68
N ARG A 73 -1.08 -2.91 -11.02
CA ARG A 73 -0.40 -1.90 -11.87
C ARG A 73 -0.98 -0.49 -11.72
N HIS A 74 -2.26 -0.37 -11.40
CA HIS A 74 -2.87 0.91 -11.05
C HIS A 74 -2.28 1.48 -9.76
N THR A 75 -2.20 0.65 -8.71
CA THR A 75 -1.62 1.03 -7.42
C THR A 75 -0.13 1.38 -7.56
N GLU A 76 0.63 0.67 -8.39
CA GLU A 76 2.06 0.93 -8.64
C GLU A 76 2.31 2.35 -9.15
N LYS A 77 1.46 2.88 -10.04
CA LYS A 77 1.59 4.26 -10.54
C LYS A 77 1.52 5.30 -9.41
N LEU A 78 0.77 4.99 -8.35
CA LEU A 78 0.54 5.87 -7.20
C LEU A 78 1.49 5.56 -6.03
N ILE A 79 1.94 4.30 -5.91
CA ILE A 79 2.85 3.83 -4.88
C ILE A 79 3.93 2.97 -5.57
N PRO A 80 4.91 3.61 -6.24
CA PRO A 80 5.94 2.89 -7.00
C PRO A 80 6.99 2.23 -6.09
N ALA A 81 7.15 2.75 -4.87
CA ALA A 81 8.10 2.24 -3.89
C ALA A 81 7.38 1.54 -2.73
N VAL A 82 7.77 0.30 -2.43
CA VAL A 82 7.29 -0.42 -1.25
C VAL A 82 7.92 0.15 0.02
N SER A 83 7.21 0.03 1.14
CA SER A 83 7.70 0.50 2.44
C SER A 83 7.31 -0.47 3.55
N ILE A 84 8.16 -0.56 4.57
CA ILE A 84 7.85 -1.24 5.84
C ILE A 84 6.94 -0.41 6.73
N HIS A 85 6.83 0.89 6.48
CA HIS A 85 6.00 1.78 7.27
C HIS A 85 4.59 1.80 6.70
N THR A 86 3.63 1.39 7.52
CA THR A 86 2.22 1.45 7.17
C THR A 86 1.74 2.90 7.16
N LYS A 87 1.27 3.36 5.99
CA LYS A 87 0.50 4.60 5.90
C LYS A 87 -0.97 4.27 6.14
N LYS A 88 -1.58 4.97 7.10
CA LYS A 88 -3.02 4.85 7.35
C LYS A 88 -3.76 5.78 6.39
N PHE A 89 -4.57 5.20 5.52
CA PHE A 89 -5.45 5.92 4.61
C PHE A 89 -6.91 5.65 4.97
N SER A 90 -7.78 6.61 4.69
CA SER A 90 -9.23 6.37 4.78
C SER A 90 -9.65 5.32 3.75
N HIS A 91 -10.74 4.60 4.02
CA HIS A 91 -11.26 3.59 3.10
C HIS A 91 -11.48 4.11 1.66
N PHE A 92 -11.88 5.38 1.52
CA PHE A 92 -12.03 6.03 0.20
C PHE A 92 -10.70 6.15 -0.56
N ILE A 93 -9.64 6.57 0.14
CA ILE A 93 -8.31 6.66 -0.46
C ILE A 93 -7.81 5.27 -0.82
N VAL A 94 -8.06 4.25 -0.01
CA VAL A 94 -7.71 2.85 -0.32
C VAL A 94 -8.41 2.35 -1.58
N GLN A 95 -9.70 2.67 -1.75
CA GLN A 95 -10.43 2.34 -2.98
C GLN A 95 -9.84 3.07 -4.19
N PHE A 96 -9.54 4.36 -4.07
CA PHE A 96 -8.88 5.13 -5.11
C PHE A 96 -7.52 4.52 -5.51
N LEU A 97 -6.67 4.20 -4.53
CA LEU A 97 -5.34 3.63 -4.72
C LEU A 97 -5.38 2.28 -5.42
N SER A 98 -6.38 1.47 -5.12
CA SER A 98 -6.53 0.13 -5.68
C SER A 98 -7.32 0.11 -7.00
N GLY A 99 -7.87 1.24 -7.44
CA GLY A 99 -8.76 1.29 -8.61
C GLY A 99 -10.08 0.57 -8.36
N HIS A 100 -10.48 0.46 -7.10
CA HIS A 100 -11.71 -0.15 -6.63
C HIS A 100 -12.75 0.91 -6.29
N GLY A 101 -13.97 0.46 -6.03
CA GLY A 101 -15.05 1.30 -5.56
C GLY A 101 -16.04 1.62 -6.66
N ARG A 102 -16.73 2.73 -6.49
CA ARG A 102 -17.76 3.11 -7.44
C ARG A 102 -17.07 3.82 -8.61
N PHE A 103 -16.67 3.07 -9.61
CA PHE A 103 -16.10 3.61 -10.86
C PHE A 103 -16.60 2.75 -12.02
N PRO A 104 -17.05 3.34 -13.14
CA PRO A 104 -17.49 2.56 -14.31
C PRO A 104 -16.49 1.48 -14.73
N ALA A 105 -15.19 1.79 -14.76
CA ALA A 105 -14.14 0.83 -15.10
C ALA A 105 -14.09 -0.36 -14.13
N TYR A 106 -14.29 -0.12 -12.83
CA TYR A 106 -14.36 -1.17 -11.83
C TYR A 106 -15.61 -2.04 -12.01
N PHE A 107 -16.78 -1.44 -12.19
CA PHE A 107 -18.03 -2.19 -12.34
C PHE A 107 -18.05 -3.09 -13.57
N VAL A 108 -17.51 -2.63 -14.70
CA VAL A 108 -17.36 -3.46 -15.90
C VAL A 108 -16.40 -4.63 -15.65
N ARG A 109 -15.25 -4.38 -15.01
CA ARG A 109 -14.27 -5.42 -14.69
C ARG A 109 -14.86 -6.58 -13.86
N PHE A 110 -15.83 -6.29 -13.00
CA PHE A 110 -16.50 -7.27 -12.14
C PHE A 110 -17.91 -7.67 -12.61
N GLY A 111 -18.28 -7.37 -13.87
CA GLY A 111 -19.55 -7.82 -14.44
C GLY A 111 -20.80 -7.18 -13.81
N ARG A 112 -20.66 -6.02 -13.14
CA ARG A 112 -21.76 -5.29 -12.49
C ARG A 112 -22.37 -4.20 -13.38
N SER A 113 -21.75 -3.90 -14.51
CA SER A 113 -22.24 -2.94 -15.50
C SER A 113 -21.67 -3.29 -16.87
N LEU A 114 -22.32 -2.81 -17.93
CA LEU A 114 -21.82 -2.86 -19.31
C LEU A 114 -21.20 -1.53 -19.75
N ASN A 115 -21.40 -0.45 -18.98
CA ASN A 115 -20.92 0.88 -19.35
C ASN A 115 -19.62 1.22 -18.61
N ILE A 116 -18.51 1.26 -19.35
CA ILE A 116 -17.18 1.62 -18.83
C ILE A 116 -16.94 3.13 -18.77
N LYS A 117 -17.84 3.93 -19.36
CA LYS A 117 -17.59 5.35 -19.63
C LYS A 117 -18.03 6.23 -18.47
N CYS A 118 -17.24 7.26 -18.21
CA CYS A 118 -17.65 8.46 -17.51
C CYS A 118 -18.71 9.21 -18.34
N PRO A 119 -19.61 10.01 -17.74
CA PRO A 119 -20.53 10.88 -18.49
C PRO A 119 -19.84 11.82 -19.49
N CYS A 120 -18.54 12.10 -19.34
CA CYS A 120 -17.80 12.92 -20.30
C CYS A 120 -17.33 12.13 -21.56
N GLY A 121 -17.60 10.82 -21.62
CA GLY A 121 -17.28 9.96 -22.76
C GLY A 121 -15.97 9.17 -22.64
N ALA A 122 -15.05 9.56 -21.75
CA ALA A 122 -13.81 8.83 -21.48
C ALA A 122 -14.02 7.59 -20.59
N VAL A 123 -13.01 6.75 -20.43
CA VAL A 123 -13.03 5.61 -19.48
C VAL A 123 -13.17 6.15 -18.06
N GLY A 124 -14.17 5.66 -17.32
CA GLY A 124 -14.44 6.07 -15.94
C GLY A 124 -13.59 5.30 -14.95
N ASP A 125 -12.27 5.47 -15.00
CA ASP A 125 -11.34 4.98 -13.98
C ASP A 125 -10.96 6.06 -12.96
N THR A 126 -10.32 5.66 -11.86
CA THR A 126 -9.94 6.55 -10.76
C THR A 126 -9.06 7.72 -11.19
N LEU A 127 -8.05 7.49 -12.04
CA LEU A 127 -7.13 8.54 -12.49
C LEU A 127 -7.85 9.55 -13.37
N HIS A 128 -8.76 9.09 -14.25
CA HIS A 128 -9.56 9.98 -15.07
C HIS A 128 -10.30 11.02 -14.23
N TYR A 129 -11.01 10.60 -13.16
CA TYR A 129 -11.75 11.52 -12.29
C TYR A 129 -10.86 12.54 -11.57
N VAL A 130 -9.57 12.25 -11.39
CA VAL A 130 -8.63 13.11 -10.68
C VAL A 130 -7.87 14.03 -11.63
N VAL A 131 -7.46 13.52 -12.78
CA VAL A 131 -6.48 14.17 -13.65
C VAL A 131 -7.11 14.74 -14.92
N ASN A 132 -8.14 14.07 -15.48
CA ASN A 132 -8.59 14.34 -16.85
C ASN A 132 -10.08 14.72 -16.98
N CYS A 133 -10.90 14.47 -15.96
CA CYS A 133 -12.34 14.63 -16.05
C CYS A 133 -12.73 16.12 -16.05
N PRO A 134 -13.40 16.63 -17.10
CA PRO A 134 -13.83 18.03 -17.15
C PRO A 134 -14.84 18.36 -16.04
N PHE A 135 -15.65 17.38 -15.61
CA PHE A 135 -16.60 17.58 -14.51
C PHE A 135 -15.94 17.70 -13.13
N LYS A 136 -14.65 17.37 -13.01
CA LYS A 136 -13.89 17.45 -11.74
C LYS A 136 -12.80 18.50 -11.77
N GLU A 137 -12.81 19.38 -12.78
CA GLU A 137 -11.78 20.40 -13.01
C GLU A 137 -11.60 21.34 -11.81
N LYS A 138 -12.68 21.65 -11.09
CA LYS A 138 -12.63 22.50 -9.88
C LYS A 138 -11.78 21.93 -8.74
N TYR A 139 -11.64 20.60 -8.67
CA TYR A 139 -10.76 19.92 -7.71
C TYR A 139 -9.38 19.72 -8.31
N ALA A 140 -9.31 19.30 -9.58
CA ALA A 140 -8.05 19.05 -10.28
C ALA A 140 -7.11 20.26 -10.27
N LYS A 141 -7.67 21.48 -10.43
CA LYS A 141 -6.93 22.75 -10.35
C LYS A 141 -6.30 23.04 -8.98
N LYS A 142 -6.80 22.41 -7.91
CA LYS A 142 -6.32 22.60 -6.53
C LYS A 142 -5.32 21.53 -6.09
N LEU A 143 -5.23 20.42 -6.83
CA LEU A 143 -4.28 19.36 -6.52
C LEU A 143 -2.85 19.83 -6.81
N ILE A 144 -1.96 19.61 -5.85
CA ILE A 144 -0.53 19.96 -5.98
C ILE A 144 0.26 18.66 -6.05
N TYR A 145 0.73 18.32 -7.24
CA TYR A 145 1.52 17.11 -7.51
C TYR A 145 2.32 17.29 -8.80
N ASP A 146 3.35 16.47 -8.98
CA ASP A 146 4.10 16.33 -10.21
C ASP A 146 3.31 15.47 -11.21
N LYS A 147 2.97 16.03 -12.37
CA LYS A 147 2.18 15.33 -13.40
C LYS A 147 2.93 14.17 -14.03
N ASP A 148 4.26 14.24 -14.05
CA ASP A 148 5.13 13.18 -14.56
C ASP A 148 5.37 12.10 -13.48
N ASN A 149 5.02 12.39 -12.22
CA ASN A 149 5.12 11.47 -11.09
C ASN A 149 3.87 11.49 -10.21
N LEU A 150 2.86 10.72 -10.61
CA LEU A 150 1.57 10.62 -9.94
C LEU A 150 1.66 10.22 -8.46
N SER A 151 2.72 9.54 -8.03
CA SER A 151 2.88 9.16 -6.62
C SER A 151 2.91 10.35 -5.66
N THR A 152 3.36 11.51 -6.17
CA THR A 152 3.44 12.75 -5.39
C THR A 152 2.08 13.30 -4.98
N ILE A 153 0.99 12.83 -5.58
CA ILE A 153 -0.37 13.20 -5.19
C ILE A 153 -0.69 12.84 -3.75
N LEU A 154 -0.07 11.77 -3.22
CA LEU A 154 -0.31 11.26 -1.86
C LEU A 154 0.57 11.93 -0.79
N ASN A 155 1.49 12.82 -1.19
CA ASN A 155 2.46 13.42 -0.27
C ASN A 155 1.88 14.59 0.53
N ARG A 156 0.68 15.06 0.19
CA ARG A 156 0.02 16.22 0.79
C ARG A 156 -1.33 15.81 1.34
N GLU A 157 -1.60 16.19 2.59
CA GLU A 157 -2.88 15.90 3.23
C GLU A 157 -4.03 16.65 2.56
N GLU A 158 -3.78 17.86 2.06
CA GLU A 158 -4.76 18.65 1.31
C GLU A 158 -5.22 17.93 0.04
N ASN A 159 -4.32 17.22 -0.63
CA ASN A 159 -4.67 16.39 -1.78
C ASN A 159 -5.59 15.24 -1.35
N LEU A 160 -5.35 14.60 -0.20
CA LEU A 160 -6.21 13.51 0.29
C LEU A 160 -7.64 13.99 0.55
N VAL A 161 -7.80 15.19 1.09
CA VAL A 161 -9.12 15.83 1.27
C VAL A 161 -9.80 16.07 -0.07
N LEU A 162 -9.08 16.61 -1.06
CA LEU A 162 -9.61 16.84 -2.41
C LEU A 162 -9.99 15.53 -3.13
N LEU A 163 -9.17 14.48 -3.01
CA LEU A 163 -9.47 13.16 -3.55
C LEU A 163 -10.75 12.58 -2.95
N HIS A 164 -10.96 12.77 -1.65
CA HIS A 164 -12.21 12.38 -1.00
C HIS A 164 -13.41 13.17 -1.54
N SER A 165 -13.29 14.48 -1.75
CA SER A 165 -14.36 15.29 -2.36
C SER A 165 -14.69 14.86 -3.81
N ILE A 166 -13.67 14.53 -4.61
CA ILE A 166 -13.87 14.00 -5.98
C ILE A 166 -14.68 12.69 -5.92
N TYR A 167 -14.34 11.80 -4.98
CA TYR A 167 -15.03 10.54 -4.78
C TYR A 167 -16.50 10.75 -4.37
N GLN A 168 -16.75 11.58 -3.37
CA GLN A 168 -18.10 11.85 -2.86
C GLN A 168 -19.01 12.54 -3.88
N GLU A 169 -18.50 13.50 -4.66
CA GLU A 169 -19.34 14.18 -5.65
C GLU A 169 -19.71 13.25 -6.82
N HIS A 170 -18.89 12.24 -7.10
CA HIS A 170 -19.24 11.23 -8.08
C HIS A 170 -20.38 10.32 -7.58
N TYR A 171 -20.52 10.15 -6.26
CA TYR A 171 -21.60 9.39 -5.64
C TYR A 171 -22.01 10.02 -4.30
N PRO A 172 -22.94 10.99 -4.31
CA PRO A 172 -23.47 11.51 -3.06
C PRO A 172 -24.08 10.36 -2.25
N ASP A 173 -23.86 10.34 -0.93
CA ASP A 173 -24.44 9.36 0.02
C ASP A 173 -25.99 9.41 0.08
N ASN A 174 -26.61 10.26 -0.74
CA ASN A 174 -28.04 10.34 -0.92
C ASN A 174 -28.46 9.27 -1.94
N GLY A 175 -28.97 8.14 -1.42
CA GLY A 175 -29.45 7.01 -2.19
C GLY A 175 -30.43 7.34 -3.33
N LEU A 176 -30.58 6.37 -4.24
CA LEU A 176 -31.33 6.39 -5.51
C LEU A 176 -30.62 7.12 -6.66
N VAL A 177 -29.79 6.38 -7.40
CA VAL A 177 -29.70 6.61 -8.84
C VAL A 177 -30.76 5.72 -9.48
N SER A 178 -31.84 6.36 -9.91
CA SER A 178 -32.79 5.84 -10.89
C SER A 178 -32.05 5.51 -12.18
N GLY A 179 -31.62 4.26 -12.30
CA GLY A 179 -31.21 3.62 -13.54
C GLY A 179 -31.97 2.31 -13.61
N THR A 180 -32.86 2.21 -14.58
CA THR A 180 -33.80 1.12 -14.87
C THR A 180 -33.34 -0.24 -14.35
N ARG A 181 -34.05 -0.69 -13.31
CA ARG A 181 -34.23 -2.11 -13.01
C ARG A 181 -34.97 -2.66 -14.23
N ASP A 182 -34.25 -3.29 -15.16
CA ASP A 182 -34.91 -4.23 -16.05
C ASP A 182 -35.46 -5.33 -15.16
N GLU A 183 -36.78 -5.34 -15.04
CA GLU A 183 -37.56 -6.39 -14.39
C GLU A 183 -37.24 -7.71 -15.08
N VAL A 184 -36.44 -8.56 -14.43
CA VAL A 184 -36.58 -10.00 -14.59
C VAL A 184 -37.29 -10.51 -13.34
N SER A 185 -38.54 -10.85 -13.59
CA SER A 185 -39.56 -11.32 -12.68
C SER A 185 -39.05 -12.39 -11.74
N ARG A 186 -39.25 -12.14 -10.44
CA ARG A 186 -39.35 -13.16 -9.42
C ARG A 186 -40.64 -13.94 -9.69
N ASN A 187 -40.53 -15.24 -10.01
CA ASN A 187 -41.42 -16.35 -9.61
C ASN A 187 -41.26 -17.54 -10.57
N GLN A 188 -40.62 -18.60 -10.10
CA GLN A 188 -40.85 -20.03 -10.40
C GLN A 188 -39.87 -20.75 -9.45
N GLU A 189 -40.36 -21.10 -8.27
CA GLU A 189 -40.83 -22.44 -7.92
C GLU A 189 -39.69 -23.43 -7.71
N GLU A 190 -39.72 -23.91 -6.49
CA GLU A 190 -38.91 -24.89 -5.80
C GLU A 190 -39.05 -26.26 -6.48
N GLU A 191 -38.02 -26.72 -7.20
CA GLU A 191 -37.84 -28.16 -7.45
C GLU A 191 -36.36 -28.53 -7.30
N ALA A 192 -36.10 -29.50 -6.43
CA ALA A 192 -34.78 -30.05 -6.14
C ALA A 192 -34.28 -30.91 -7.33
N PRO A 193 -32.98 -30.83 -7.72
CA PRO A 193 -32.44 -31.72 -8.73
C PRO A 193 -32.26 -33.16 -8.18
N PRO A 194 -32.39 -34.20 -9.02
CA PRO A 194 -32.31 -35.60 -8.58
C PRO A 194 -30.88 -35.98 -8.17
N GLU A 195 -30.77 -36.85 -7.17
CA GLU A 195 -29.52 -37.39 -6.63
C GLU A 195 -28.69 -38.11 -7.72
N LEU A 196 -27.41 -37.73 -7.83
CA LEU A 196 -26.40 -38.48 -8.59
C LEU A 196 -25.55 -39.33 -7.64
N PRO A 197 -25.10 -40.53 -8.06
CA PRO A 197 -24.53 -41.52 -7.15
C PRO A 197 -23.10 -41.20 -6.72
N ASN A 198 -22.85 -41.49 -5.44
CA ASN A 198 -21.58 -41.48 -4.72
C ASN A 198 -20.34 -41.89 -5.54
N ARG A 199 -19.33 -41.01 -5.58
CA ARG A 199 -17.90 -41.38 -5.62
C ARG A 199 -17.04 -40.39 -4.81
N THR A 200 -16.82 -40.77 -3.55
CA THR A 200 -15.58 -40.64 -2.75
C THR A 200 -14.55 -39.57 -3.13
N GLY A 201 -14.29 -38.62 -2.21
CA GLY A 201 -12.98 -37.96 -2.10
C GLY A 201 -12.96 -36.54 -1.53
N ALA A 202 -12.65 -36.45 -0.22
CA ALA A 202 -12.08 -35.31 0.52
C ALA A 202 -12.96 -34.05 0.79
N SER A 203 -13.15 -33.80 2.08
CA SER A 203 -13.89 -32.68 2.67
C SER A 203 -13.10 -31.36 2.63
N SER A 204 -13.77 -30.28 2.23
CA SER A 204 -13.62 -28.97 2.90
C SER A 204 -14.92 -28.18 2.73
N GLY A 205 -15.55 -27.84 3.86
CA GLY A 205 -16.84 -27.18 3.92
C GLY A 205 -16.72 -25.70 3.55
N ILE A 206 -17.67 -25.23 2.74
CA ILE A 206 -17.90 -23.82 2.46
C ILE A 206 -18.67 -23.25 3.66
N LEU A 207 -18.06 -22.36 4.42
CA LEU A 207 -18.76 -21.54 5.42
C LEU A 207 -19.22 -20.22 4.78
N PRO A 208 -20.39 -19.69 5.17
CA PRO A 208 -20.91 -18.42 4.65
C PRO A 208 -20.11 -17.26 5.24
N LEU A 209 -19.72 -16.30 4.39
CA LEU A 209 -18.91 -15.13 4.79
C LEU A 209 -19.71 -14.17 5.70
N PRO A 210 -19.21 -13.81 6.90
CA PRO A 210 -19.88 -12.87 7.79
C PRO A 210 -19.74 -11.42 7.33
N HIS A 211 -20.82 -10.65 7.56
CA HIS A 211 -20.85 -9.19 7.51
C HIS A 211 -19.99 -8.59 8.63
N TYR A 212 -18.68 -8.40 8.41
CA TYR A 212 -17.85 -7.32 8.98
C TYR A 212 -16.38 -7.57 8.56
N TRP A 213 -15.88 -6.86 7.55
CA TRP A 213 -14.45 -6.79 7.30
C TRP A 213 -13.96 -5.39 7.63
N GLN A 214 -13.25 -5.32 8.74
CA GLN A 214 -12.62 -4.13 9.29
C GLN A 214 -11.30 -3.92 8.53
N TRP A 215 -11.33 -3.11 7.48
CA TRP A 215 -10.18 -2.92 6.58
C TRP A 215 -9.15 -1.95 7.18
N VAL A 216 -8.15 -2.51 7.86
CA VAL A 216 -6.84 -1.87 8.01
C VAL A 216 -6.00 -2.32 6.83
N VAL A 217 -5.48 -1.37 6.04
CA VAL A 217 -4.51 -1.70 4.98
C VAL A 217 -3.21 -2.15 5.65
N HIS A 218 -3.04 -3.46 5.74
CA HIS A 218 -1.79 -4.09 6.15
C HIS A 218 -0.96 -4.34 4.88
N ASN A 219 -0.15 -3.35 4.51
CA ASN A 219 0.88 -3.47 3.46
C ASN A 219 0.38 -3.91 2.06
N ALA A 220 1.26 -3.77 1.07
CA ALA A 220 1.02 -4.26 -0.29
C ALA A 220 1.09 -5.80 -0.39
N SER A 221 1.43 -6.52 0.69
CA SER A 221 1.53 -7.98 0.74
C SER A 221 0.18 -8.69 0.72
N ASP A 222 -0.86 -8.08 1.32
CA ASP A 222 -2.17 -8.73 1.48
C ASP A 222 -2.93 -8.85 0.14
N TYR A 223 -2.40 -8.27 -0.93
CA TYR A 223 -2.97 -8.34 -2.27
C TYR A 223 -2.27 -9.37 -3.19
N ILE A 224 -1.24 -10.07 -2.71
CA ILE A 224 -0.49 -11.06 -3.51
C ILE A 224 -0.83 -12.52 -3.15
N GLU A 225 -1.35 -12.81 -1.95
CA GLU A 225 -1.63 -14.20 -1.52
C GLU A 225 -3.12 -14.64 -1.57
N GLU A 226 -4.06 -13.77 -1.97
CA GLU A 226 -5.48 -14.15 -2.16
C GLU A 226 -6.05 -13.83 -3.56
N LEU A 227 -5.28 -14.08 -4.64
CA LEU A 227 -5.79 -14.12 -6.03
C LEU A 227 -5.11 -15.20 -6.88
#